data_AF-A0A2D5ZJI2-F1
#
_entry.id   AF-A0A2D5ZJI2-F1
#
_cell.length_a   1.000
_cell.length_b   1.000
_cell.length_c   1.000
_cell.angle_alpha   90.00
_cell.angle_beta   90.00
_cell.angle_gamma   90.00
#
_symmetry.space_group_name_H-M   'P 1'
#
loop_
_entity.id
_entity.type
_entity.pdbx_description
1 polymer ?
#
loop_
_entity_poly.entity_id
_entity_poly.type
_entity_poly.pdbx_seq_one_letter_code
_entity_poly.pdbx_strand_id
1 'polypeptide(L)'
;MEKAPIDRSVDNRIQDWIGSILAGTPGVHDVRVLVGADDDVDGVLVRVETSEVAEAVRLKLATGSEGPDAHRLDPEHVYIALPPGASTRAGVSARVALEGVDVMLTNERARVRVRLARGGQRGIGIESGAGGQMAILRLVCDATVAALRELEIEVGSASLESLTLTEVGGAEGKRRLVLALYHVTLSGWDGELTGTAVIRRTDAEAAARAVLDALNRHAG
;
A
#
# COMPACT_ATOMS: atom_id res chain seq x y z
N MET A 1 -15.88 -24.78 -7.85
CA MET A 1 -15.78 -24.52 -9.29
C MET A 1 -16.13 -23.05 -9.47
N GLU A 2 -15.13 -22.20 -9.35
CA GLU A 2 -15.29 -20.75 -9.34
C GLU A 2 -15.45 -20.29 -10.79
N LYS A 3 -16.62 -19.72 -11.11
CA LYS A 3 -16.93 -19.24 -12.46
C LYS A 3 -16.06 -18.02 -12.75
N ALA A 4 -15.31 -18.07 -13.85
CA ALA A 4 -14.65 -16.90 -14.41
C ALA A 4 -15.69 -15.78 -14.66
N PRO A 5 -15.36 -14.50 -14.39
CA PRO A 5 -16.27 -13.40 -14.70
C PRO A 5 -16.43 -13.34 -16.23
N ILE A 6 -17.69 -13.42 -16.64
CA ILE A 6 -18.11 -13.27 -18.02
C ILE A 6 -17.95 -11.79 -18.35
N ASP A 7 -17.13 -11.49 -19.37
CA ASP A 7 -17.09 -10.19 -20.04
C ASP A 7 -18.44 -9.97 -20.73
N ARG A 8 -19.44 -9.54 -19.94
CA ARG A 8 -20.73 -9.06 -20.44
C ARG A 8 -20.49 -7.63 -20.88
N SER A 9 -20.91 -7.33 -22.11
CA SER A 9 -20.94 -5.96 -22.62
C SER A 9 -21.54 -5.06 -21.54
N VAL A 10 -20.70 -4.18 -20.98
CA VAL A 10 -21.08 -3.17 -20.00
C VAL A 10 -22.36 -2.50 -20.50
N ASP A 11 -23.38 -2.37 -19.65
CA ASP A 11 -24.54 -1.56 -19.99
C ASP A 11 -24.02 -0.14 -20.29
N ASN A 12 -24.03 0.23 -21.58
CA ASN A 12 -23.50 1.50 -22.04
C ASN A 12 -24.13 2.68 -21.30
N ARG A 13 -25.33 2.52 -20.73
CA ARG A 13 -26.02 3.56 -19.95
C ARG A 13 -25.28 3.91 -18.66
N ILE A 14 -24.73 2.93 -17.95
CA ILE A 14 -23.98 3.16 -16.70
C ILE A 14 -22.63 3.81 -17.02
N GLN A 15 -21.98 3.36 -18.08
CA GLN A 15 -20.71 3.93 -18.53
C GLN A 15 -20.89 5.37 -19.04
N ASP A 16 -21.97 5.65 -19.76
CA ASP A 16 -22.35 7.00 -20.21
C ASP A 16 -22.71 7.90 -19.02
N TRP A 17 -23.38 7.36 -18.00
CA TRP A 17 -23.71 8.08 -16.77
C TRP A 17 -22.45 8.50 -16.00
N ILE A 18 -21.53 7.56 -15.70
CA ILE A 18 -20.24 7.88 -15.06
C ILE A 18 -19.44 8.87 -15.94
N GLY A 19 -19.45 8.65 -17.26
CA GLY A 19 -18.83 9.56 -18.23
C GLY A 19 -19.40 10.97 -18.15
N SER A 20 -20.71 11.13 -17.93
CA SER A 20 -21.37 12.43 -17.78
C SER A 20 -20.99 13.15 -16.48
N ILE A 21 -20.83 12.42 -15.37
CA ILE A 21 -20.40 12.99 -14.07
C ILE A 21 -18.97 13.51 -14.18
N LEU A 22 -18.09 12.73 -14.82
CA LEU A 22 -16.69 13.06 -14.95
C LEU A 22 -16.37 13.96 -16.14
N ALA A 23 -17.37 14.25 -16.98
CA ALA A 23 -17.23 15.12 -18.14
C ALA A 23 -16.63 16.48 -17.74
N GLY A 24 -15.64 16.92 -18.52
CA GLY A 24 -14.96 18.19 -18.30
C GLY A 24 -14.07 18.24 -17.06
N THR A 25 -13.70 17.10 -16.46
CA THR A 25 -12.68 17.04 -15.40
C THR A 25 -11.29 16.92 -16.03
N PRO A 26 -10.47 17.98 -16.07
CA PRO A 26 -9.15 17.92 -16.69
C PRO A 26 -8.23 16.97 -15.91
N GLY A 27 -7.41 16.20 -16.62
CA GLY A 27 -6.49 15.24 -16.02
C GLY A 27 -7.09 13.86 -15.74
N VAL A 28 -8.35 13.59 -16.13
CA VAL A 28 -8.88 12.22 -16.22
C VAL A 28 -8.45 11.60 -17.55
N HIS A 29 -7.80 10.44 -17.51
CA HIS A 29 -7.22 9.79 -18.68
C HIS A 29 -7.94 8.52 -19.12
N ASP A 30 -8.55 7.81 -18.18
CA ASP A 30 -9.30 6.58 -18.45
C ASP A 30 -10.34 6.38 -17.36
N VAL A 31 -11.47 5.80 -17.72
CA VAL A 31 -12.56 5.47 -16.79
C VAL A 31 -13.09 4.11 -17.17
N ARG A 32 -13.12 3.19 -16.20
CA ARG A 32 -13.70 1.87 -16.36
C ARG A 32 -14.72 1.63 -15.26
N VAL A 33 -15.87 1.10 -15.65
CA VAL A 33 -16.94 0.75 -14.73
C VAL A 33 -17.02 -0.77 -14.64
N LEU A 34 -17.04 -1.27 -13.42
CA LEU A 34 -17.33 -2.66 -13.10
C LEU A 34 -18.80 -2.74 -12.73
N VAL A 35 -19.54 -3.56 -13.48
CA VAL A 35 -20.98 -3.76 -13.28
C VAL A 35 -21.20 -5.16 -12.75
N GLY A 36 -21.95 -5.26 -11.65
CA GLY A 36 -22.27 -6.50 -10.96
C GLY A 36 -23.35 -7.31 -11.65
N ALA A 37 -23.75 -8.41 -11.01
CA ALA A 37 -24.73 -9.34 -11.58
C ALA A 37 -26.15 -8.76 -11.75
N ASP A 38 -26.47 -7.70 -11.01
CA ASP A 38 -27.80 -7.07 -10.93
C ASP A 38 -27.85 -5.71 -11.64
N ASP A 39 -26.92 -5.44 -12.57
CA ASP A 39 -26.74 -4.13 -13.24
C ASP A 39 -26.42 -2.96 -12.27
N ASP A 40 -25.95 -3.30 -11.07
CA ASP A 40 -25.42 -2.36 -10.09
C ASP A 40 -23.94 -2.06 -10.34
N VAL A 41 -23.47 -0.90 -9.87
CA VAL A 41 -22.06 -0.52 -9.99
C VAL A 41 -21.24 -1.15 -8.87
N ASP A 42 -20.54 -2.23 -9.20
CA ASP A 42 -19.62 -2.92 -8.29
C ASP A 42 -18.33 -2.12 -8.06
N GLY A 43 -17.97 -1.23 -8.99
CA GLY A 43 -16.87 -0.30 -8.79
C GLY A 43 -16.51 0.56 -9.98
N VAL A 44 -15.76 1.62 -9.73
CA VAL A 44 -15.29 2.55 -10.77
C VAL A 44 -13.79 2.72 -10.65
N LEU A 45 -13.06 2.38 -11.70
CA LEU A 45 -11.63 2.63 -11.82
C LEU A 45 -11.41 3.88 -12.66
N VAL A 46 -10.83 4.91 -12.06
CA VAL A 46 -10.47 6.15 -12.77
C VAL A 46 -8.96 6.33 -12.76
N ARG A 47 -8.38 6.53 -13.93
CA ARG A 47 -6.97 6.91 -14.06
C ARG A 47 -6.86 8.42 -14.19
N VAL A 48 -6.11 9.05 -13.29
CA VAL A 48 -5.97 10.50 -13.22
C VAL A 48 -4.51 10.94 -13.19
N GLU A 49 -4.24 12.17 -13.62
CA GLU A 49 -2.89 12.73 -13.72
C GLU A 49 -2.29 13.04 -12.35
N THR A 50 -3.10 13.54 -11.41
CA THR A 50 -2.64 14.03 -10.10
C THR A 50 -3.61 13.67 -8.98
N SER A 51 -3.14 13.74 -7.73
CA SER A 51 -3.99 13.54 -6.55
C SER A 51 -5.07 14.60 -6.38
N GLU A 52 -4.83 15.83 -6.84
CA GLU A 52 -5.83 16.90 -6.80
C GLU A 52 -7.01 16.56 -7.72
N VAL A 53 -6.70 16.00 -8.90
CA VAL A 53 -7.72 15.46 -9.79
C VAL A 53 -8.40 14.24 -9.16
N ALA A 54 -7.67 13.38 -8.43
CA ALA A 54 -8.25 12.24 -7.71
C ALA A 54 -9.34 12.67 -6.71
N GLU A 55 -9.04 13.68 -5.88
CA GLU A 55 -9.99 14.20 -4.90
C GLU A 55 -11.19 14.89 -5.57
N ALA A 56 -10.95 15.66 -6.64
CA ALA A 56 -12.02 16.26 -7.42
C ALA A 56 -12.94 15.20 -8.07
N VAL A 57 -12.36 14.10 -8.56
CA VAL A 57 -13.10 12.95 -9.12
C VAL A 57 -13.93 12.26 -8.04
N ARG A 58 -13.36 11.97 -6.87
CA ARG A 58 -14.07 11.37 -5.74
C ARG A 58 -15.27 12.22 -5.31
N LEU A 59 -15.05 13.53 -5.17
CA LEU A 59 -16.11 14.47 -4.79
C LEU A 59 -17.22 14.52 -5.85
N LYS A 60 -16.86 14.57 -7.14
CA LYS A 60 -17.84 14.56 -8.23
C LYS A 60 -18.63 13.26 -8.31
N LEU A 61 -18.00 12.11 -8.10
CA LEU A 61 -18.70 10.82 -8.10
C LEU A 61 -19.65 10.71 -6.91
N ALA A 62 -19.22 11.12 -5.71
CA ALA A 62 -20.06 11.11 -4.51
C ALA A 62 -21.27 12.06 -4.61
N THR A 63 -21.09 13.24 -5.22
CA THR A 63 -22.17 14.22 -5.40
C THR A 63 -23.04 13.93 -6.63
N GLY A 64 -22.50 13.30 -7.66
CA GLY A 64 -23.21 12.90 -8.87
C GLY A 64 -24.04 11.63 -8.71
N SER A 65 -23.79 10.83 -7.66
CA SER A 65 -24.60 9.69 -7.25
C SER A 65 -25.90 10.05 -6.50
N GLU A 66 -26.18 11.34 -6.32
CA GLU A 66 -27.40 11.82 -5.67
C GLU A 66 -28.41 12.32 -6.73
N GLY A 67 -29.36 11.47 -7.15
CA GLY A 67 -30.40 11.83 -8.11
C GLY A 67 -31.43 10.72 -8.37
N PRO A 68 -32.61 11.04 -8.93
CA PRO A 68 -33.70 10.08 -9.14
C PRO A 68 -33.39 8.97 -10.17
N ASP A 69 -32.42 9.21 -11.07
CA ASP A 69 -31.90 8.24 -12.04
C ASP A 69 -30.44 7.84 -11.73
N ALA A 70 -29.96 8.11 -10.51
CA ALA A 70 -28.59 7.80 -10.13
C ALA A 70 -28.43 6.30 -9.86
N HIS A 71 -27.43 5.67 -10.50
CA HIS A 71 -27.00 4.35 -10.09
C HIS A 71 -26.31 4.45 -8.73
N ARG A 72 -26.55 3.46 -7.86
CA ARG A 72 -25.92 3.45 -6.54
C ARG A 72 -24.44 3.12 -6.70
N LEU A 73 -23.59 4.11 -6.44
CA LEU A 73 -22.15 3.96 -6.38
C LEU A 73 -21.72 4.00 -4.92
N ASP A 74 -21.11 2.92 -4.43
CA ASP A 74 -20.47 2.95 -3.12
C ASP A 74 -19.15 3.74 -3.21
N PRO A 75 -18.96 4.79 -2.40
CA PRO A 75 -17.69 5.52 -2.36
C PRO A 75 -16.48 4.64 -2.05
N GLU A 76 -16.65 3.53 -1.32
CA GLU A 76 -15.58 2.57 -1.01
C GLU A 76 -15.14 1.76 -2.24
N HIS A 77 -15.97 1.70 -3.29
CA HIS A 77 -15.68 1.01 -4.55
C HIS A 77 -15.19 1.95 -5.67
N VAL A 78 -14.73 3.15 -5.31
CA VAL A 78 -14.08 4.09 -6.23
C VAL A 78 -12.56 3.95 -6.14
N TYR A 79 -11.97 3.32 -7.14
CA TYR A 79 -10.54 3.08 -7.24
C TYR A 79 -9.88 4.14 -8.13
N ILE A 80 -8.92 4.88 -7.59
CA ILE A 80 -8.17 5.90 -8.35
C ILE A 80 -6.74 5.44 -8.61
N ALA A 81 -6.35 5.40 -9.88
CA ALA A 81 -4.99 5.08 -10.31
C ALA A 81 -4.23 6.33 -10.75
N LEU A 82 -3.05 6.54 -10.17
CA LEU A 82 -2.11 7.59 -10.56
C LEU A 82 -0.98 7.01 -11.42
N PRO A 83 -0.46 7.73 -12.43
CA PRO A 83 0.71 7.29 -13.17
C PRO A 83 1.93 7.22 -12.23
N PRO A 84 2.84 6.26 -12.45
CA PRO A 84 4.05 6.14 -11.65
C PRO A 84 4.90 7.42 -11.76
N GLY A 85 5.04 8.14 -10.65
CA GLY A 85 5.81 9.39 -10.58
C GLY A 85 4.98 10.68 -10.51
N ALA A 86 3.64 10.60 -10.53
CA ALA A 86 2.79 11.75 -10.18
C ALA A 86 2.98 12.09 -8.69
N SER A 87 3.93 12.99 -8.39
CA SER A 87 4.09 13.55 -7.06
C SER A 87 3.05 14.63 -6.82
N THR A 88 2.29 14.47 -5.75
CA THR A 88 1.34 15.44 -5.21
C THR A 88 2.03 16.79 -4.96
N ARG A 89 1.51 17.86 -5.56
CA ARG A 89 1.96 19.24 -5.28
C ARG A 89 0.96 20.04 -4.42
N ALA A 90 0.09 19.36 -3.67
CA ALA A 90 -0.57 19.88 -2.47
C ALA A 90 -1.27 18.70 -1.77
N GLY A 91 -0.49 17.89 -1.07
CA GLY A 91 -0.97 16.71 -0.39
C GLY A 91 0.25 15.92 0.04
N VAL A 92 0.74 16.22 1.24
CA VAL A 92 1.80 15.46 1.90
C VAL A 92 1.54 13.97 1.66
N SER A 93 2.41 13.29 0.92
CA SER A 93 2.34 11.83 0.78
C SER A 93 2.38 11.24 2.18
N ALA A 94 1.21 10.82 2.68
CA ALA A 94 1.03 10.24 4.01
C ALA A 94 1.60 8.81 4.11
N ARG A 95 2.37 8.35 3.11
CA ARG A 95 3.08 7.07 3.17
C ARG A 95 4.34 7.23 4.01
N VAL A 96 4.54 6.27 4.91
CA VAL A 96 5.75 6.22 5.74
C VAL A 96 6.95 5.89 4.87
N ALA A 97 8.00 6.71 4.95
CA ALA A 97 9.25 6.54 4.23
C ALA A 97 10.37 6.09 5.18
N LEU A 98 11.24 5.19 4.69
CA LEU A 98 12.47 4.79 5.39
C LEU A 98 13.55 5.86 5.19
N GLU A 99 13.99 6.52 6.26
CA GLU A 99 15.12 7.45 6.23
C GLU A 99 16.47 6.73 6.38
N GLY A 100 16.54 5.67 7.20
CA GLY A 100 17.77 4.90 7.38
C GLY A 100 17.66 3.74 8.36
N VAL A 101 18.63 2.83 8.26
CA VAL A 101 18.82 1.69 9.17
C VAL A 101 20.28 1.68 9.61
N ASP A 102 20.50 1.80 10.92
CA ASP A 102 21.83 1.74 11.54
C ASP A 102 21.94 0.43 12.32
N VAL A 103 22.95 -0.38 12.01
CA VAL A 103 23.24 -1.66 12.71
C VAL A 103 24.61 -1.56 13.38
N MET A 104 24.63 -1.73 14.69
CA MET A 104 25.86 -1.75 15.48
C MET A 104 26.08 -3.14 16.08
N LEU A 105 27.20 -3.77 15.75
CA LEU A 105 27.60 -5.08 16.27
C LEU A 105 28.66 -4.93 17.36
N THR A 106 28.48 -5.61 18.49
CA THR A 106 29.42 -5.60 19.61
C THR A 106 29.36 -6.95 20.33
N ASN A 107 30.47 -7.69 20.37
CA ASN A 107 30.61 -8.96 21.11
C ASN A 107 29.39 -9.89 20.94
N GLU A 108 29.12 -10.28 19.69
CA GLU A 108 28.00 -11.17 19.29
C GLU A 108 26.58 -10.62 19.50
N ARG A 109 26.45 -9.38 19.98
CA ARG A 109 25.17 -8.68 20.06
C ARG A 109 25.05 -7.62 18.98
N ALA A 110 23.84 -7.44 18.47
CA ALA A 110 23.50 -6.36 17.57
C ALA A 110 22.51 -5.40 18.25
N ARG A 111 22.69 -4.11 17.97
CA ARG A 111 21.71 -3.06 18.23
C ARG A 111 21.34 -2.42 16.91
N VAL A 112 20.04 -2.40 16.61
CA VAL A 112 19.49 -1.85 15.37
C VAL A 112 18.70 -0.60 15.70
N ARG A 113 18.86 0.45 14.89
CA ARG A 113 18.02 1.65 14.89
C ARG A 113 17.42 1.84 13.50
N VAL A 114 16.10 1.98 13.43
CA VAL A 114 15.37 2.30 12.20
C VAL A 114 14.76 3.69 12.33
N ARG A 115 14.92 4.52 11.30
CA ARG A 115 14.36 5.87 11.24
C ARG A 115 13.34 5.96 10.11
N LEU A 116 12.14 6.39 10.45
CA LEU A 116 11.03 6.57 9.52
C LEU A 116 10.58 8.02 9.51
N ALA A 117 9.99 8.46 8.39
CA ALA A 117 9.38 9.78 8.25
C ALA A 117 7.99 9.69 7.64
N ARG A 118 7.06 10.51 8.14
CA ARG A 118 5.72 10.69 7.58
C ARG A 118 5.30 12.14 7.79
N GLY A 119 5.00 12.84 6.71
CA GLY A 119 4.45 14.20 6.80
C GLY A 119 5.18 15.19 7.72
N GLY A 120 6.51 15.14 7.74
CA GLY A 120 7.34 16.00 8.59
C GLY A 120 7.56 15.48 10.02
N GLN A 121 6.82 14.46 10.45
CA GLN A 121 7.10 13.70 11.67
C GLN A 121 8.16 12.62 11.43
N ARG A 122 8.83 12.22 12.51
CA ARG A 122 9.83 11.15 12.52
C ARG A 122 9.53 10.16 13.63
N GLY A 123 9.78 8.88 13.36
CA GLY A 123 9.77 7.81 14.35
C GLY A 123 11.08 7.04 14.33
N ILE A 124 11.51 6.58 15.49
CA ILE A 124 12.80 5.93 15.74
C ILE A 124 12.59 4.67 16.57
N GLY A 125 12.57 3.52 15.90
CA GLY A 125 12.57 2.24 16.59
C GLY A 125 13.98 1.75 16.86
N ILE A 126 14.18 1.16 18.04
CA ILE A 126 15.47 0.62 18.45
C ILE A 126 15.26 -0.77 19.06
N GLU A 127 15.97 -1.76 18.54
CA GLU A 127 15.94 -3.13 19.05
C GLU A 127 17.35 -3.67 19.28
N SER A 128 17.48 -4.70 20.13
CA SER A 128 18.77 -5.32 20.43
C SER A 128 18.64 -6.82 20.67
N GLY A 129 19.63 -7.59 20.21
CA GLY A 129 19.58 -9.04 20.29
C GLY A 129 20.84 -9.71 19.76
N ALA A 130 20.69 -10.94 19.25
CA ALA A 130 21.80 -11.71 18.69
C ALA A 130 22.35 -11.09 17.40
N GLY A 131 23.66 -11.19 17.20
CA GLY A 131 24.40 -10.60 16.08
C GLY A 131 24.48 -11.47 14.82
N GLY A 132 23.77 -12.60 14.77
CA GLY A 132 23.68 -13.43 13.56
C GLY A 132 22.89 -12.72 12.45
N GLN A 133 23.25 -12.94 11.18
CA GLN A 133 22.65 -12.22 10.05
C GLN A 133 21.12 -12.24 10.06
N MET A 134 20.50 -13.42 10.20
CA MET A 134 19.04 -13.52 10.23
C MET A 134 18.42 -12.91 11.50
N ALA A 135 19.12 -12.99 12.63
CA ALA A 135 18.69 -12.34 13.86
C ALA A 135 18.70 -10.81 13.73
N ILE A 136 19.73 -10.24 13.09
CA ILE A 136 19.80 -8.81 12.77
C ILE A 136 18.62 -8.40 11.90
N LEU A 137 18.28 -9.17 10.86
CA LEU A 137 17.15 -8.80 10.00
C LEU A 137 15.80 -8.87 10.73
N ARG A 138 15.63 -9.81 11.66
CA ARG A 138 14.47 -9.82 12.57
C ARG A 138 14.44 -8.60 13.48
N LEU A 139 15.58 -8.22 14.08
CA LEU A 139 15.69 -6.98 14.87
C LEU A 139 15.37 -5.73 14.04
N VAL A 140 15.74 -5.69 12.77
CA VAL A 140 15.36 -4.61 11.85
C VAL A 140 13.85 -4.57 11.65
N CYS A 141 13.22 -5.74 11.47
CA CYS A 141 11.79 -5.86 11.31
C CYS A 141 11.04 -5.34 12.55
N ASP A 142 11.46 -5.76 13.74
CA ASP A 142 10.88 -5.35 15.01
C ASP A 142 11.10 -3.85 15.28
N ALA A 143 12.32 -3.34 15.04
CA ALA A 143 12.62 -1.92 15.14
C ALA A 143 11.80 -1.08 14.12
N THR A 144 11.46 -1.64 12.97
CA THR A 144 10.59 -0.93 12.01
C THR A 144 9.17 -0.80 12.55
N VAL A 145 8.62 -1.86 13.16
CA VAL A 145 7.30 -1.81 13.82
C VAL A 145 7.31 -0.84 15.00
N ALA A 146 8.39 -0.83 15.80
CA ALA A 146 8.55 0.14 16.88
C ALA A 146 8.57 1.60 16.37
N ALA A 147 9.28 1.85 15.26
CA ALA A 147 9.33 3.17 14.63
C ALA A 147 7.95 3.61 14.09
N LEU A 148 7.14 2.67 13.58
CA LEU A 148 5.77 2.94 13.13
C LEU A 148 4.85 3.31 14.31
N ARG A 149 5.00 2.64 15.46
CA ARG A 149 4.26 2.98 16.68
C ARG A 149 4.58 4.39 17.19
N GLU A 150 5.84 4.81 17.10
CA GLU A 150 6.24 6.19 17.47
C GLU A 150 5.67 7.25 16.52
N LEU A 151 5.43 6.89 15.25
CA LEU A 151 4.69 7.72 14.28
C LEU A 151 3.16 7.66 14.45
N GLU A 152 2.67 7.07 15.55
CA GLU A 152 1.24 6.89 15.83
C GLU A 152 0.49 6.17 14.69
N ILE A 153 1.18 5.27 13.98
CA ILE A 153 0.56 4.42 12.97
C ILE A 153 -0.09 3.23 13.65
N GLU A 154 -1.39 3.05 13.41
CA GLU A 154 -2.11 1.87 13.89
C GLU A 154 -1.57 0.62 13.17
N VAL A 155 -0.79 -0.17 13.91
CA VAL A 155 -0.21 -1.44 13.44
C VAL A 155 -0.67 -2.64 14.28
N GLY A 156 -1.57 -2.40 15.25
CA GLY A 156 -2.10 -3.44 16.13
C GLY A 156 -1.02 -4.25 16.85
N SER A 157 -1.35 -5.50 17.18
CA SER A 157 -0.34 -6.49 17.54
C SER A 157 0.22 -7.15 16.28
N ALA A 158 1.17 -6.48 15.63
CA ALA A 158 1.96 -7.07 14.56
C ALA A 158 3.12 -7.90 15.13
N SER A 159 3.21 -9.17 14.70
CA SER A 159 4.30 -10.08 15.04
C SER A 159 4.85 -10.75 13.78
N LEU A 160 6.17 -10.81 13.67
CA LEU A 160 6.85 -11.40 12.52
C LEU A 160 6.86 -12.92 12.63
N GLU A 161 6.10 -13.59 11.77
CA GLU A 161 6.08 -15.05 11.72
C GLU A 161 7.29 -15.60 10.95
N SER A 162 7.47 -15.12 9.72
CA SER A 162 8.50 -15.61 8.81
C SER A 162 9.23 -14.49 8.10
N LEU A 163 10.54 -14.70 7.89
CA LEU A 163 11.41 -13.80 7.16
C LEU A 163 12.31 -14.63 6.26
N THR A 164 12.23 -14.39 4.96
CA THR A 164 12.95 -15.17 3.96
C THR A 164 13.73 -14.24 3.02
N LEU A 165 15.00 -14.57 2.82
CA LEU A 165 15.83 -14.03 1.74
C LEU A 165 15.75 -14.99 0.56
N THR A 166 15.34 -14.49 -0.60
CA THR A 166 15.22 -15.33 -1.80
C THR A 166 15.80 -14.62 -3.03
N GLU A 167 16.10 -15.39 -4.07
CA GLU A 167 16.50 -14.89 -5.38
C GLU A 167 15.37 -15.13 -6.38
N VAL A 168 15.04 -14.09 -7.14
CA VAL A 168 14.08 -14.18 -8.25
C VAL A 168 14.74 -13.61 -9.51
N GLY A 169 14.58 -14.33 -10.61
CA GLY A 169 15.14 -13.94 -11.91
C GLY A 169 15.50 -15.15 -12.77
N GLY A 170 15.59 -14.92 -14.08
CA GLY A 170 15.97 -15.93 -15.07
C GLY A 170 17.38 -15.70 -15.62
N ALA A 171 17.65 -16.21 -16.82
CA ALA A 171 18.95 -16.09 -17.49
C ALA A 171 19.45 -14.63 -17.65
N GLU A 172 18.54 -13.65 -17.67
CA GLU A 172 18.83 -12.22 -17.81
C GLU A 172 19.27 -11.54 -16.51
N GLY A 173 19.29 -12.27 -15.38
CA GLY A 173 19.86 -11.79 -14.12
C GLY A 173 19.03 -12.16 -12.89
N LYS A 174 19.72 -12.38 -11.78
CA LYS A 174 19.13 -12.69 -10.47
C LYS A 174 19.01 -11.43 -9.62
N ARG A 175 17.87 -11.27 -8.96
CA ARG A 175 17.64 -10.21 -7.97
C ARG A 175 17.34 -10.85 -6.63
N ARG A 176 17.99 -10.37 -5.57
CA ARG A 176 17.69 -10.78 -4.21
C ARG A 176 16.51 -9.97 -3.66
N LEU A 177 15.63 -10.65 -2.93
CA LEU A 177 14.45 -10.08 -2.30
C LEU A 177 14.37 -10.52 -0.84
N VAL A 178 13.76 -9.67 -0.02
CA VAL A 178 13.26 -10.04 1.31
C VAL A 178 11.75 -10.22 1.21
N LEU A 179 11.24 -11.34 1.72
CA LEU A 179 9.83 -11.55 2.04
C LEU A 179 9.65 -11.59 3.55
N ALA A 180 8.71 -10.80 4.06
CA ALA A 180 8.31 -10.80 5.46
C ALA A 180 6.82 -11.16 5.56
N LEU A 181 6.50 -12.14 6.40
CA LEU A 181 5.15 -12.54 6.75
C LEU A 181 4.89 -12.12 8.19
N TYR A 182 3.83 -11.34 8.38
CA TYR A 182 3.37 -10.85 9.68
C TYR A 182 1.99 -11.40 9.97
N HIS A 183 1.79 -11.82 11.21
CA HIS A 183 0.46 -11.95 11.78
C HIS A 183 0.12 -10.64 12.49
N VAL A 184 -1.04 -10.08 12.18
CA VAL A 184 -1.46 -8.78 12.69
C VAL A 184 -2.90 -8.87 13.20
N THR A 185 -3.11 -8.44 14.43
CA THR A 185 -4.44 -8.26 15.00
C THR A 185 -4.71 -6.77 15.19
N LEU A 186 -5.74 -6.27 14.52
CA LEU A 186 -6.26 -4.91 14.54
C LEU A 186 -7.70 -4.93 15.07
N SER A 187 -8.25 -3.77 15.42
CA SER A 187 -9.62 -3.64 15.93
C SER A 187 -10.65 -4.25 14.95
N GLY A 188 -11.05 -5.50 15.19
CA GLY A 188 -12.01 -6.22 14.35
C GLY A 188 -11.42 -7.00 13.16
N TRP A 189 -10.09 -7.02 13.00
CA TRP A 189 -9.43 -7.79 11.95
C TRP A 189 -8.26 -8.60 12.50
N ASP A 190 -8.19 -9.86 12.13
CA ASP A 190 -7.11 -10.77 12.48
C ASP A 190 -6.67 -11.52 11.23
N GLY A 191 -5.39 -11.49 10.91
CA GLY A 191 -4.92 -12.10 9.67
C GLY A 191 -3.44 -11.93 9.40
N GLU A 192 -3.06 -12.34 8.20
CA GLU A 192 -1.68 -12.33 7.74
C GLU A 192 -1.43 -11.20 6.73
N LEU A 193 -0.33 -10.49 6.90
CA LEU A 193 0.17 -9.50 5.96
C LEU A 193 1.53 -9.93 5.42
N THR A 194 1.67 -9.91 4.10
CA THR A 194 2.94 -10.20 3.43
C THR A 194 3.50 -8.95 2.81
N GLY A 195 4.78 -8.71 3.05
CA GLY A 195 5.54 -7.62 2.46
C GLY A 195 6.80 -8.10 1.80
N THR A 196 7.23 -7.37 0.78
CA THR A 196 8.33 -7.74 -0.10
C THR A 196 9.18 -6.53 -0.45
N ALA A 197 10.49 -6.73 -0.57
CA ALA A 197 11.39 -5.68 -1.03
C ALA A 197 12.60 -6.25 -1.77
N VAL A 198 12.91 -5.63 -2.91
CA VAL A 198 14.15 -5.92 -3.65
C VAL A 198 15.34 -5.33 -2.89
N ILE A 199 16.39 -6.13 -2.73
CA ILE A 199 17.63 -5.70 -2.12
C ILE A 199 18.38 -4.81 -3.12
N ARG A 200 18.44 -3.51 -2.83
CA ARG A 200 19.15 -2.52 -3.65
C ARG A 200 20.51 -2.13 -3.08
N ARG A 201 20.60 -1.98 -1.75
CA ARG A 201 21.80 -1.53 -1.03
C ARG A 201 22.21 -2.53 0.02
N THR A 202 21.36 -2.76 1.01
CA THR A 202 21.63 -3.68 2.11
C THR A 202 20.41 -4.56 2.38
N ASP A 203 20.66 -5.77 2.89
CA ASP A 203 19.62 -6.71 3.32
C ASP A 203 18.77 -6.07 4.45
N ALA A 204 19.38 -5.26 5.32
CA ALA A 204 18.70 -4.56 6.41
C ALA A 204 17.72 -3.50 5.89
N GLU A 205 18.11 -2.64 4.94
CA GLU A 205 17.17 -1.68 4.33
C GLU A 205 16.03 -2.40 3.61
N ALA A 206 16.32 -3.52 2.95
CA ALA A 206 15.29 -4.32 2.28
C ALA A 206 14.32 -4.94 3.29
N ALA A 207 14.80 -5.45 4.42
CA ALA A 207 13.94 -5.97 5.48
C ALA A 207 12.98 -4.89 6.01
N ALA A 208 13.49 -3.71 6.35
CA ALA A 208 12.64 -2.59 6.78
C ALA A 208 11.61 -2.20 5.70
N ARG A 209 12.01 -2.17 4.43
CA ARG A 209 11.08 -1.90 3.30
C ARG A 209 10.02 -2.99 3.14
N ALA A 210 10.36 -4.25 3.37
CA ALA A 210 9.38 -5.34 3.32
C ALA A 210 8.33 -5.17 4.42
N VAL A 211 8.71 -4.76 5.63
CA VAL A 211 7.73 -4.43 6.69
C VAL A 211 6.82 -3.28 6.26
N LEU A 212 7.39 -2.20 5.73
CA LEU A 212 6.60 -1.06 5.24
C LEU A 212 5.68 -1.47 4.08
N ASP A 213 6.11 -2.36 3.19
CA ASP A 213 5.29 -2.88 2.11
C ASP A 213 4.13 -3.74 2.63
N ALA A 214 4.33 -4.55 3.68
CA ALA A 214 3.25 -5.31 4.32
C ALA A 214 2.20 -4.36 4.94
N LEU A 215 2.66 -3.41 5.76
CA LEU A 215 1.78 -2.60 6.61
C LEU A 215 1.15 -1.40 5.88
N ASN A 216 1.86 -0.76 4.95
CA ASN A 216 1.30 0.37 4.19
C ASN A 216 0.20 -0.07 3.21
N ARG A 217 0.11 -1.35 2.83
CA ARG A 217 -0.99 -1.86 2.00
C ARG A 217 -2.30 -1.98 2.77
N HIS A 218 -2.23 -2.11 4.10
CA HIS A 218 -3.41 -2.21 4.96
C HIS A 218 -3.84 -0.84 5.51
N ALA A 219 -2.89 0.06 5.76
CA ALA A 219 -3.14 1.39 6.32
C ALA A 219 -3.51 2.47 5.28
N GLY A 220 -3.86 2.10 4.05
CA GLY A 220 -4.05 2.99 2.91
C GLY A 220 -5.41 2.87 2.25
#